data_AF-A0A2V5Z1W0-F1
#
_entry.id   AF-A0A2V5Z1W0-F1
#
_cell.length_a   1.000
_cell.length_b   1.000
_cell.length_c   1.000
_cell.angle_alpha   90.00
_cell.angle_beta   90.00
_cell.angle_gamma   90.00
#
_symmetry.space_group_name_H-M   'P 1'
#
loop_
_entity.id
_entity.type
_entity.pdbx_description
1 polymer ?
#
loop_
_entity_poly.entity_id
_entity_poly.type
_entity_poly.pdbx_seq_one_letter_code
_entity_poly.pdbx_strand_id
1 'polypeptide(L)'
;MMTFSIGINLARAGRGETLGSAGCQPALPSKSARSGMERQEARASLFNLDLARLGFTMPELAEVEYFRRQWNAGIGNRVMKIAQHADKRVFRGTDTRALHRELTGARLLTSEARGKRMLFRFSNENWLGLHLGMSGKMQTARPDFRPQKHDHLVLYQRERALVFTDARQF
;
A
#
# COMPACT_ATOMS: atom_id res chain seq x y z
N MET A 1 0.37 20.92 13.24
CA MET A 1 -0.24 20.91 11.89
C MET A 1 -0.86 19.53 11.68
N MET A 2 -2.19 19.41 11.79
CA MET A 2 -2.87 18.10 11.71
C MET A 2 -2.70 17.50 10.31
N THR A 3 -1.91 16.44 10.20
CA THR A 3 -1.70 15.74 8.92
C THR A 3 -2.92 14.85 8.66
N PHE A 4 -3.61 15.06 7.54
CA PHE A 4 -4.77 14.26 7.13
C PHE A 4 -4.37 12.82 6.82
N SER A 5 -5.20 11.84 7.16
CA SER A 5 -4.84 10.43 7.04
C SER A 5 -5.12 9.80 5.68
N ILE A 6 -6.08 10.33 4.93
CA ILE A 6 -6.31 9.95 3.53
C ILE A 6 -6.29 11.23 2.71
N GLY A 7 -5.50 11.27 1.64
CA GLY A 7 -5.47 12.37 0.69
C GLY A 7 -5.22 11.89 -0.73
N ILE A 8 -5.87 12.53 -1.69
CA ILE A 8 -5.57 12.38 -3.11
C ILE A 8 -4.95 13.68 -3.62
N ASN A 9 -3.74 13.61 -4.15
CA ASN A 9 -3.15 14.74 -4.86
C ASN A 9 -3.31 14.49 -6.35
N LEU A 10 -4.07 15.38 -7.01
CA LEU A 10 -4.10 15.46 -8.46
C LEU A 10 -2.82 16.13 -8.93
N ALA A 11 -1.77 15.34 -9.15
CA ALA A 11 -0.54 15.86 -9.69
C ALA A 11 -0.70 16.06 -11.21
N ARG A 12 -0.77 17.32 -11.66
CA ARG A 12 -0.13 17.69 -12.93
C ARG A 12 1.34 17.30 -12.79
N ALA A 13 1.76 16.27 -13.51
CA ALA A 13 3.15 15.83 -13.56
C ALA A 13 4.04 17.02 -13.97
N GLY A 14 4.76 17.58 -12.99
CA GLY A 14 5.90 18.45 -13.24
C GLY A 14 7.05 17.59 -13.77
N ARG A 15 7.57 17.99 -14.93
CA ARG A 15 8.68 17.37 -15.65
C ARG A 15 9.88 17.07 -14.74
N GLY A 16 10.40 15.85 -14.85
CA GLY A 16 11.70 15.43 -14.33
C GLY A 16 12.49 14.84 -15.50
N GLU A 17 13.56 15.54 -15.86
CA GLU A 17 14.19 15.58 -17.16
C GLU A 17 15.30 14.52 -17.26
N THR A 18 15.56 14.10 -18.49
CA THR A 18 16.50 13.05 -18.90
C THR A 18 17.96 13.45 -18.74
N LEU A 19 18.77 12.57 -18.15
CA LEU A 19 20.23 12.40 -18.33
C LEU A 19 20.48 10.89 -18.16
N GLY A 20 21.12 10.10 -19.01
CA GLY A 20 22.16 10.38 -20.00
C GLY A 20 23.36 9.46 -19.73
N SER A 21 23.41 8.32 -20.43
CA SER A 21 24.59 7.48 -20.82
C SER A 21 25.72 7.12 -19.82
N ALA A 22 26.05 5.83 -19.74
CA ALA A 22 27.33 5.22 -20.17
C ALA A 22 27.61 3.91 -19.40
N GLY A 23 27.98 2.85 -20.13
CA GLY A 23 28.17 1.50 -19.58
C GLY A 23 29.59 1.18 -19.11
N CYS A 24 29.76 0.02 -18.48
CA CYS A 24 30.92 -0.87 -18.63
C CYS A 24 30.64 -2.22 -17.92
N GLN A 25 30.77 -3.32 -18.65
CA GLN A 25 30.99 -4.70 -18.15
C GLN A 25 32.48 -4.85 -17.78
N PRO A 26 32.95 -5.84 -16.96
CA PRO A 26 32.83 -7.27 -17.30
C PRO A 26 32.90 -8.33 -16.17
N ALA A 27 32.69 -9.58 -16.63
CA ALA A 27 33.31 -10.87 -16.25
C ALA A 27 32.84 -11.70 -15.02
N LEU A 28 32.36 -12.91 -15.34
CA LEU A 28 32.37 -14.15 -14.54
C LEU A 28 33.68 -14.93 -14.83
N PRO A 29 34.15 -15.84 -13.95
CA PRO A 29 33.80 -17.29 -14.01
C PRO A 29 33.75 -17.93 -12.58
N SER A 30 33.43 -19.20 -12.27
CA SER A 30 33.11 -20.49 -12.92
C SER A 30 32.37 -21.40 -11.91
N LYS A 31 31.93 -22.58 -12.38
CA LYS A 31 31.01 -23.56 -11.78
C LYS A 31 31.65 -24.53 -10.77
N SER A 32 30.85 -25.04 -9.82
CA SER A 32 30.49 -26.47 -9.63
C SER A 32 29.93 -26.68 -8.20
N ALA A 33 29.28 -27.76 -7.81
CA ALA A 33 28.11 -28.51 -8.29
C ALA A 33 27.79 -29.54 -7.18
N ARG A 34 26.50 -29.90 -7.02
CA ARG A 34 25.93 -30.97 -6.15
C ARG A 34 25.78 -30.56 -4.67
N SER A 35 24.73 -30.91 -3.93
CA SER A 35 23.67 -31.93 -4.01
C SER A 35 22.58 -31.54 -2.99
N GLY A 36 21.32 -31.98 -3.16
CA GLY A 36 20.36 -32.04 -2.05
C GLY A 36 18.92 -31.71 -2.42
N MET A 37 18.17 -32.75 -2.75
CA MET A 37 16.72 -32.76 -2.92
C MET A 37 16.02 -32.62 -1.56
N GLU A 38 14.74 -32.22 -1.58
CA GLU A 38 13.74 -32.30 -0.48
C GLU A 38 13.80 -31.26 0.66
N ARG A 39 12.91 -30.27 0.59
CA ARG A 39 11.65 -30.26 1.36
C ARG A 39 10.87 -28.96 1.13
N GLN A 40 9.74 -29.13 0.47
CA GLN A 40 8.60 -28.23 0.49
C GLN A 40 8.06 -28.12 1.93
N GLU A 41 7.44 -26.98 2.22
CA GLU A 41 6.63 -26.68 3.40
C GLU A 41 7.37 -26.39 4.73
N ALA A 42 7.31 -25.12 5.14
CA ALA A 42 7.24 -24.62 6.54
C ALA A 42 7.88 -23.22 6.74
N ARG A 43 7.60 -22.22 5.88
CA ARG A 43 8.06 -20.84 6.10
C ARG A 43 6.93 -19.81 6.27
N ALA A 44 5.76 -20.26 6.73
CA ALA A 44 4.58 -19.39 6.88
C ALA A 44 4.05 -19.23 8.32
N SER A 45 4.68 -19.79 9.36
CA SER A 45 4.02 -19.89 10.68
C SER A 45 4.82 -19.43 11.91
N LEU A 46 5.95 -18.72 11.77
CA LEU A 46 6.72 -18.25 12.94
C LEU A 46 6.79 -16.72 13.14
N PHE A 47 6.15 -15.92 12.29
CA PHE A 47 6.19 -14.44 12.43
C PHE A 47 4.94 -13.82 13.07
N ASN A 48 4.00 -14.64 13.57
CA ASN A 48 2.72 -14.18 14.13
C ASN A 48 2.61 -14.25 15.65
N LEU A 49 3.68 -14.59 16.39
CA LEU A 49 3.69 -14.42 17.84
C LEU A 49 4.54 -13.21 18.25
N ASP A 50 3.86 -12.30 18.97
CA ASP A 50 4.42 -11.34 19.94
C ASP A 50 5.01 -10.00 19.51
N LEU A 51 4.50 -9.38 18.44
CA LEU A 51 4.66 -7.91 18.29
C LEU A 51 3.80 -7.10 19.27
N ALA A 52 2.66 -7.64 19.70
CA ALA A 52 1.78 -6.98 20.68
C ALA A 52 2.26 -7.10 22.14
N ARG A 53 3.07 -8.11 22.48
CA ARG A 53 3.62 -8.28 23.84
C ARG A 53 4.86 -7.42 24.12
N LEU A 54 5.47 -6.81 23.10
CA LEU A 54 6.71 -6.03 23.22
C LEU A 54 6.50 -4.51 23.41
N GLY A 55 5.28 -4.04 23.67
CA GLY A 55 5.08 -2.66 24.15
C GLY A 55 5.50 -1.55 23.16
N PHE A 56 5.52 -1.82 21.86
CA PHE A 56 5.85 -0.79 20.85
C PHE A 56 4.68 0.18 20.67
N THR A 57 4.67 1.22 21.49
CA THR A 57 3.91 2.45 21.24
C THR A 57 4.68 3.30 20.23
N MET A 58 4.47 3.08 18.93
CA MET A 58 4.52 4.05 17.81
C MET A 58 4.86 3.29 16.50
N PRO A 59 4.12 3.51 15.39
CA PRO A 59 4.47 2.90 14.13
C PRO A 59 5.84 3.40 13.65
N GLU A 60 6.81 2.50 13.59
CA GLU A 60 8.13 2.78 13.05
C GLU A 60 8.13 2.74 11.51
N LEU A 61 9.19 3.25 10.87
CA LEU A 61 9.34 3.20 9.40
C LEU A 61 9.20 1.77 8.84
N ALA A 62 9.63 0.77 9.62
CA ALA A 62 9.48 -0.63 9.27
C ALA A 62 8.00 -1.07 9.20
N GLU A 63 7.14 -0.57 10.09
CA GLU A 63 5.71 -0.89 10.08
C GLU A 63 4.99 -0.22 8.92
N VAL A 64 5.34 1.04 8.61
CA VAL A 64 4.82 1.74 7.43
C VAL A 64 5.15 0.96 6.16
N GLU A 65 6.39 0.50 6.04
CA GLU A 65 6.85 -0.31 4.92
C GLU A 65 6.16 -1.68 4.88
N TYR A 66 5.96 -2.33 6.03
CA TYR A 66 5.23 -3.59 6.14
C TYR A 66 3.76 -3.45 5.69
N PHE A 67 3.05 -2.43 6.16
CA PHE A 67 1.65 -2.19 5.81
C PHE A 67 1.48 -1.75 4.36
N ARG A 68 2.40 -0.92 3.84
CA ARG A 68 2.44 -0.56 2.41
C ARG A 68 2.46 -1.81 1.54
N ARG A 69 3.33 -2.78 1.88
CA ARG A 69 3.50 -4.02 1.10
C ARG A 69 2.25 -4.87 1.04
N GLN A 70 1.32 -4.74 1.99
CA GLN A 70 0.06 -5.49 1.97
C GLN A 70 -0.77 -5.18 0.72
N TRP A 71 -0.68 -3.97 0.19
CA TRP A 71 -1.39 -3.57 -1.04
C TRP A 71 -0.60 -3.83 -2.33
N ASN A 72 0.65 -4.32 -2.26
CA ASN A 72 1.44 -4.62 -3.46
C ASN A 72 0.80 -5.71 -4.32
N ALA A 73 0.01 -6.59 -3.70
CA ALA A 73 -0.81 -7.57 -4.39
C ALA A 73 -1.75 -6.92 -5.43
N GLY A 74 -2.12 -5.65 -5.26
CA GLY A 74 -2.96 -4.92 -6.21
C GLY A 74 -2.23 -4.17 -7.32
N ILE A 75 -0.89 -4.17 -7.33
CA ILE A 75 -0.11 -3.50 -8.38
C ILE A 75 -0.41 -4.15 -9.74
N GLY A 76 -0.51 -3.34 -10.79
CA GLY A 76 -0.89 -3.71 -12.15
C GLY A 76 -2.41 -3.84 -12.37
N ASN A 77 -3.21 -3.86 -11.30
CA ASN A 77 -4.64 -4.14 -11.37
C ASN A 77 -5.50 -2.87 -11.32
N ARG A 78 -6.62 -2.91 -12.05
CA ARG A 78 -7.60 -1.83 -12.15
C ARG A 78 -8.52 -1.80 -10.94
N VAL A 79 -8.72 -0.63 -10.36
CA VAL A 79 -9.78 -0.40 -9.36
C VAL A 79 -11.12 -0.38 -10.08
N MET A 80 -12.01 -1.29 -9.71
CA MET A 80 -13.35 -1.42 -10.29
C MET A 80 -14.41 -0.66 -9.50
N LYS A 81 -14.24 -0.61 -8.17
CA LYS A 81 -15.20 0.00 -7.26
C LYS A 81 -14.46 0.48 -6.02
N ILE A 82 -15.00 1.51 -5.37
CA ILE A 82 -14.49 2.02 -4.10
C ILE A 82 -15.65 2.01 -3.09
N ALA A 83 -15.39 1.48 -1.89
CA ALA A 83 -16.25 1.71 -0.74
C ALA A 83 -15.50 2.59 0.25
N GLN A 84 -16.17 3.63 0.75
CA GLN A 84 -15.57 4.58 1.67
C GLN A 84 -16.58 5.11 2.67
N HIS A 85 -16.13 5.35 3.89
CA HIS A 85 -16.91 6.06 4.92
C HIS A 85 -16.57 7.56 4.86
N ALA A 86 -17.13 8.27 3.87
CA ALA A 86 -16.75 9.64 3.50
C ALA A 86 -16.93 10.68 4.63
N ASP A 87 -17.77 10.39 5.62
CA ASP A 87 -18.06 11.23 6.79
C ASP A 87 -17.01 11.11 7.91
N LYS A 88 -16.05 10.18 7.80
CA LYS A 88 -15.09 9.89 8.88
C LYS A 88 -13.88 10.81 8.86
N ARG A 89 -13.31 11.00 10.05
CA ARG A 89 -12.21 11.96 10.28
C ARG A 89 -10.97 11.68 9.45
N VAL A 90 -10.75 10.42 9.06
CA VAL A 90 -9.63 10.02 8.19
C VAL A 90 -9.66 10.71 6.81
N PHE A 91 -10.83 11.18 6.36
CA PHE A 91 -11.01 11.91 5.09
C PHE A 91 -11.09 13.44 5.27
N ARG A 92 -10.87 13.98 6.47
CA ARG A 92 -10.92 15.44 6.68
C ARG A 92 -9.98 16.14 5.69
N GLY A 93 -10.46 17.19 5.02
CA GLY A 93 -9.67 17.93 4.03
C GLY A 93 -9.51 17.24 2.66
N THR A 94 -10.13 16.07 2.45
CA THR A 94 -10.07 15.33 1.19
C THR A 94 -11.40 15.38 0.47
N ASP A 95 -11.37 15.71 -0.83
CA ASP A 95 -12.54 15.57 -1.69
C ASP A 95 -12.77 14.08 -1.99
N THR A 96 -13.66 13.47 -1.20
CA THR A 96 -14.02 12.05 -1.30
C THR A 96 -14.76 11.72 -2.60
N ARG A 97 -15.43 12.70 -3.23
CA ARG A 97 -16.07 12.51 -4.53
C ARG A 97 -15.04 12.50 -5.64
N ALA A 98 -14.06 13.41 -5.59
CA ALA A 98 -12.93 13.38 -6.51
C ALA A 98 -12.13 12.08 -6.33
N LEU A 99 -11.83 11.66 -5.10
CA LEU A 99 -11.17 10.37 -4.84
C LEU A 99 -11.91 9.22 -5.52
N HIS A 100 -13.22 9.12 -5.32
CA HIS A 100 -14.03 8.07 -5.94
C HIS A 100 -13.98 8.14 -7.47
N ARG A 101 -14.19 9.33 -8.05
CA ARG A 101 -14.24 9.53 -9.51
C ARG A 101 -12.89 9.24 -10.17
N GLU A 102 -11.80 9.76 -9.61
CA GLU A 102 -10.47 9.67 -10.20
C GLU A 102 -9.85 8.28 -10.04
N LEU A 103 -10.05 7.61 -8.91
CA LEU A 103 -9.43 6.30 -8.69
C LEU A 103 -10.24 5.16 -9.30
N THR A 104 -11.55 5.31 -9.48
CA THR A 104 -12.36 4.30 -10.17
C THR A 104 -11.92 4.18 -11.63
N GLY A 105 -11.54 2.98 -12.03
CA GLY A 105 -11.03 2.69 -13.36
C GLY A 105 -9.53 2.96 -13.55
N ALA A 106 -8.84 3.56 -12.57
CA ALA A 106 -7.39 3.70 -12.61
C ALA A 106 -6.69 2.40 -12.20
N ARG A 107 -5.49 2.15 -12.72
CA ARG A 107 -4.65 1.01 -12.31
C ARG A 107 -3.67 1.45 -11.23
N LEU A 108 -3.51 0.64 -10.18
CA LEU A 108 -2.46 0.84 -9.18
C LEU A 108 -1.11 0.45 -9.81
N LEU A 109 -0.15 1.37 -9.87
CA LEU A 109 1.13 1.19 -10.56
C LEU A 109 2.28 0.89 -9.62
N THR A 110 2.43 1.70 -8.57
CA THR A 110 3.55 1.59 -7.63
C THR A 110 3.08 1.99 -6.23
N SER A 111 3.87 1.63 -5.23
CA SER A 111 3.66 2.06 -3.85
C SER A 111 4.99 2.38 -3.19
N GLU A 112 5.02 3.45 -2.40
CA GLU A 112 6.22 4.00 -1.75
C GLU A 112 5.92 4.35 -0.30
N ALA A 113 6.91 4.24 0.58
CA ALA A 113 6.83 4.74 1.94
C ALA A 113 7.66 6.02 2.04
N ARG A 114 7.06 7.10 2.56
CA ARG A 114 7.74 8.38 2.77
C ARG A 114 7.44 8.90 4.17
N GLY A 115 8.43 8.80 5.05
CA GLY A 115 8.25 9.08 6.48
C GLY A 115 7.16 8.18 7.05
N LYS A 116 6.16 8.78 7.71
CA LYS A 116 5.02 8.03 8.29
C LYS A 116 3.90 7.71 7.30
N ARG A 117 4.05 8.06 6.02
CA ARG A 117 3.00 7.95 5.00
C ARG A 117 3.32 6.84 3.99
N MET A 118 2.26 6.20 3.54
CA MET A 118 2.27 5.28 2.39
C MET A 118 1.67 6.01 1.20
N LEU A 119 2.30 5.93 0.05
CA LEU A 119 1.91 6.59 -1.18
C LEU A 119 1.65 5.53 -2.24
N PHE A 120 0.54 5.65 -2.96
CA PHE A 120 0.13 4.72 -4.00
C PHE A 120 -0.11 5.49 -5.29
N ARG A 121 0.66 5.17 -6.34
CA ARG A 121 0.58 5.83 -7.64
C ARG A 121 -0.40 5.11 -8.54
N PHE A 122 -1.26 5.87 -9.22
CA PHE A 122 -2.22 5.33 -10.17
C PHE A 122 -1.92 5.76 -11.61
N SER A 123 -2.49 5.04 -12.57
CA SER A 123 -2.24 5.22 -14.02
C SER A 123 -2.72 6.53 -14.62
N ASN A 124 -3.44 7.34 -13.86
CA ASN A 124 -3.89 8.68 -14.24
C ASN A 124 -3.05 9.77 -13.56
N GLU A 125 -1.81 9.44 -13.19
CA GLU A 125 -0.86 10.33 -12.49
C GLU A 125 -1.33 10.81 -11.10
N ASN A 126 -2.43 10.25 -10.60
CA ASN A 126 -2.92 10.54 -9.26
C ASN A 126 -2.16 9.73 -8.21
N TRP A 127 -1.97 10.37 -7.05
CA TRP A 127 -1.37 9.74 -5.88
C TRP A 127 -2.36 9.70 -4.73
N LEU A 128 -2.57 8.50 -4.19
CA LEU A 128 -3.28 8.29 -2.93
C LEU A 128 -2.26 8.18 -1.80
N GLY A 129 -2.30 9.14 -0.87
CA GLY A 129 -1.51 9.12 0.34
C GLY A 129 -2.32 8.64 1.53
N LEU A 130 -1.80 7.67 2.27
CA LEU A 130 -2.40 7.08 3.46
C LEU A 130 -1.44 7.21 4.66
N HIS A 131 -1.95 7.67 5.80
CA HIS A 131 -1.24 7.71 7.08
C HIS A 131 -1.78 6.60 7.96
N LEU A 132 -0.88 5.79 8.53
CA LEU A 132 -1.30 4.68 9.38
C LEU A 132 -1.91 5.18 10.71
N GLY A 133 -1.45 6.31 11.25
CA GLY A 133 -1.81 6.71 12.61
C GLY A 133 -1.40 5.64 13.62
N MET A 134 -2.08 5.56 14.77
CA MET A 134 -1.72 4.59 15.83
C MET A 134 -2.43 3.24 15.71
N SER A 135 -3.55 3.18 15.00
CA SER A 135 -4.39 1.98 14.91
C SER A 135 -4.74 1.58 13.47
N GLY A 136 -4.20 2.30 12.49
CA GLY A 136 -4.39 1.96 11.09
C GLY A 136 -3.80 0.60 10.77
N LYS A 137 -4.46 -0.11 9.87
CA LYS A 137 -4.00 -1.38 9.31
C LYS A 137 -4.32 -1.42 7.83
N MET A 138 -3.49 -2.12 7.08
CA MET A 138 -3.74 -2.47 5.69
C MET A 138 -3.76 -3.97 5.52
N GLN A 139 -4.64 -4.44 4.66
CA GLN A 139 -4.73 -5.84 4.28
C GLN A 139 -5.24 -5.99 2.86
N THR A 140 -4.88 -7.10 2.23
CA THR A 140 -5.53 -7.58 1.00
C THR A 140 -6.52 -8.68 1.38
N ALA A 141 -7.76 -8.52 0.95
CA ALA A 141 -8.85 -9.43 1.18
C ALA A 141 -9.41 -9.98 -0.16
N ARG A 142 -10.35 -10.92 -0.06
CA ARG A 142 -11.08 -11.48 -1.21
C ARG A 142 -11.96 -10.41 -1.90
N PRO A 143 -12.28 -10.55 -3.19
CA PRO A 143 -13.00 -9.51 -3.94
C PRO A 143 -14.44 -9.29 -3.48
N ASP A 144 -15.02 -10.24 -2.76
CA ASP A 144 -16.36 -10.21 -2.16
C ASP A 144 -16.38 -9.61 -0.74
N PHE A 145 -15.25 -9.08 -0.27
CA PHE A 145 -15.10 -8.47 1.05
C PHE A 145 -16.25 -7.49 1.38
N ARG A 146 -16.74 -7.56 2.61
CA ARG A 146 -17.82 -6.71 3.14
C ARG A 146 -17.23 -5.75 4.19
N PRO A 147 -17.12 -4.45 3.89
CA PRO A 147 -16.52 -3.48 4.80
C PRO A 147 -17.26 -3.42 6.13
N GLN A 148 -16.51 -3.42 7.22
CA GLN A 148 -17.00 -3.25 8.59
C GLN A 148 -16.86 -1.80 9.05
N LYS A 149 -17.36 -1.50 10.26
CA LYS A 149 -17.40 -0.15 10.85
C LYS A 149 -16.10 0.66 10.74
N HIS A 150 -14.95 0.00 10.83
CA HIS A 150 -13.63 0.63 10.85
C HIS A 150 -12.89 0.54 9.51
N ASP A 151 -13.45 -0.15 8.51
CA ASP A 151 -12.87 -0.27 7.17
C ASP A 151 -13.24 0.96 6.35
N HIS A 152 -12.48 2.03 6.55
CA HIS A 152 -12.83 3.35 6.06
C HIS A 152 -12.58 3.54 4.57
N LEU A 153 -11.67 2.78 3.97
CA LEU A 153 -11.42 2.80 2.54
C LEU A 153 -11.18 1.37 2.04
N VAL A 154 -11.92 0.99 1.01
CA VAL A 154 -11.75 -0.28 0.30
C VAL A 154 -11.70 -0.04 -1.20
N LEU A 155 -10.60 -0.44 -1.84
CA LEU A 155 -10.46 -0.45 -3.30
C LEU A 155 -10.69 -1.87 -3.81
N TYR A 156 -11.76 -2.08 -4.56
CA TYR A 156 -12.05 -3.38 -5.17
C TYR A 156 -11.36 -3.50 -6.51
N GLN A 157 -10.69 -4.62 -6.71
CA GLN A 157 -10.14 -5.06 -7.99
C GLN A 157 -10.78 -6.41 -8.35
N ARG A 158 -10.56 -6.89 -9.58
CA ARG A 158 -11.21 -8.11 -10.08
C ARG A 158 -11.06 -9.33 -9.16
N GLU A 159 -9.88 -9.50 -8.56
CA GLU A 159 -9.54 -10.69 -7.78
C GLU A 159 -9.35 -10.44 -6.29
N ARG A 160 -9.44 -9.19 -5.83
CA ARG A 160 -9.11 -8.81 -4.45
C ARG A 160 -9.72 -7.48 -4.03
N ALA A 161 -9.76 -7.25 -2.73
CA ALA A 161 -10.09 -5.97 -2.13
C ALA A 161 -8.89 -5.46 -1.32
N LEU A 162 -8.50 -4.21 -1.54
CA LEU A 162 -7.44 -3.54 -0.79
C LEU A 162 -8.09 -2.71 0.31
N VAL A 163 -7.90 -3.11 1.57
CA VAL A 163 -8.64 -2.57 2.71
C VAL A 163 -7.71 -1.74 3.59
N PHE A 164 -8.17 -0.55 3.96
CA PHE A 164 -7.60 0.28 5.00
C PHE A 164 -8.59 0.43 6.15
N THR A 165 -8.14 0.05 7.33
CA THR A 165 -8.92 0.02 8.57
C THR A 165 -8.28 0.96 9.58
N ASP A 166 -9.05 1.81 10.26
CA ASP A 166 -8.53 2.59 11.39
C ASP A 166 -9.61 2.82 12.46
N ALA A 167 -9.46 2.18 13.61
CA ALA A 167 -10.45 2.26 14.67
C ALA A 167 -10.55 3.65 15.34
N ARG A 168 -9.43 4.37 15.45
CA ARG A 168 -9.34 5.62 16.22
C ARG A 168 -9.38 6.87 15.34
N GLN A 169 -9.28 6.70 14.02
CA GLN A 169 -9.41 7.76 13.01
C GLN A 169 -8.47 8.94 13.26
N PHE A 170 -7.18 8.63 13.43
CA PHE A 170 -6.15 9.65 13.65
C PHE A 170 -5.83 10.44 12.39
#